data_AF-A0A969QVX0-F1
#
_entry.id   AF-A0A969QVX0-F1
#
_cell.length_a   1.000
_cell.length_b   1.000
_cell.length_c   1.000
_cell.angle_alpha   90.00
_cell.angle_beta   90.00
_cell.angle_gamma   90.00
#
_symmetry.space_group_name_H-M   'P 1'
#
loop_
_entity.id
_entity.type
_entity.pdbx_description
1 polymer ?
#
loop_
_entity_poly.entity_id
_entity_poly.type
_entity_poly.pdbx_seq_one_letter_code
_entity_poly.pdbx_strand_id
1 'polypeptide(L)'
;MIPAFGQCALGVDVYGTLTGTYTNVIPAGSLTTSQGNSSEDASAELTISLLANLQVTKVASATSTLPSQTRVFTVTVVNLGPSPVTGAPFTDTMAGMTIVGAVVLTTGGGGSVTSMITSTTSINATMTLPVNGSVSYRIIGLPSSYNGFVTNTATALPPAGVNDANLSNNTASVSVYVQPAANLSVSKTNFTNSISGATPTIYTIIFANAGLSAADGAVVKDTPSAGLICTALTCNATGGRLGCALVARNCDRD
;
A
#
# COMPACT_ATOMS: atom_id res chain seq x y z
N MET A 1 60.76 -11.11 23.00
CA MET A 1 61.63 -12.24 22.61
C MET A 1 60.76 -13.46 22.39
N ILE A 2 60.87 -14.13 21.24
CA ILE A 2 60.18 -15.41 20.98
C ILE A 2 61.14 -16.52 21.40
N PRO A 3 60.84 -17.33 22.43
CA PRO A 3 61.76 -18.35 22.91
C PRO A 3 61.86 -19.52 21.92
N ALA A 4 62.95 -20.29 21.99
CA ALA A 4 63.10 -21.52 21.20
C ALA A 4 61.96 -22.49 21.52
N PHE A 5 61.34 -23.06 20.47
CA PHE A 5 60.13 -23.89 20.57
C PHE A 5 58.92 -23.20 21.25
N GLY A 6 58.94 -21.86 21.33
CA GLY A 6 57.83 -21.08 21.87
C GLY A 6 57.15 -20.23 20.81
N GLN A 7 55.97 -19.72 21.16
CA GLN A 7 55.21 -18.81 20.33
C GLN A 7 54.94 -17.53 21.13
N CYS A 8 54.88 -16.40 20.40
CA CYS A 8 54.35 -15.15 20.90
C CYS A 8 53.17 -14.77 20.02
N ALA A 9 52.03 -14.43 20.62
CA ALA A 9 50.85 -13.96 19.90
C ALA A 9 50.61 -12.48 20.22
N LEU A 10 50.33 -11.69 19.20
CA LEU A 10 49.88 -10.30 19.33
C LEU A 10 48.46 -10.20 18.76
N GLY A 11 47.55 -9.64 19.55
CA GLY A 11 46.24 -9.20 19.07
C GLY A 11 46.29 -7.72 18.70
N VAL A 12 45.68 -7.36 17.58
CA VAL A 12 45.51 -5.96 17.15
C VAL A 12 44.05 -5.75 16.81
N ASP A 13 43.42 -4.78 17.46
CA ASP A 13 42.06 -4.37 17.15
C ASP A 13 42.05 -3.47 15.92
N VAL A 14 41.19 -3.79 14.96
CA VAL A 14 41.02 -3.03 13.71
C VAL A 14 39.53 -2.81 13.45
N TYR A 15 39.20 -1.72 12.78
CA TYR A 15 37.86 -1.45 12.28
C TYR A 15 37.93 -0.88 10.87
N GLY A 16 36.86 -1.04 10.10
CA GLY A 16 36.72 -0.41 8.79
C GLY A 16 35.26 -0.06 8.53
N THR A 17 35.04 0.92 7.66
CA THR A 17 33.71 1.50 7.41
C THR A 17 33.21 1.26 5.98
N LEU A 18 34.03 0.65 5.14
CA LEU A 18 33.73 0.40 3.73
C LEU A 18 33.56 -1.09 3.51
N THR A 19 32.45 -1.47 2.86
CA THR A 19 32.20 -2.85 2.45
C THR A 19 33.28 -3.32 1.50
N GLY A 20 33.78 -4.54 1.70
CA GLY A 20 34.78 -5.13 0.82
C GLY A 20 35.63 -6.19 1.52
N THR A 21 36.44 -6.89 0.73
CA THR A 21 37.44 -7.84 1.22
C THR A 21 38.80 -7.16 1.25
N TYR A 22 39.45 -7.19 2.39
CA TYR A 22 40.75 -6.59 2.63
C TYR A 22 41.76 -7.68 2.96
N THR A 23 42.75 -7.87 2.11
CA THR A 23 43.87 -8.77 2.38
C THR A 23 44.95 -7.98 3.11
N ASN A 24 45.25 -8.35 4.35
CA ASN A 24 46.42 -7.85 5.07
C ASN A 24 47.57 -8.84 4.90
N VAL A 25 48.75 -8.34 4.51
CA VAL A 25 49.92 -9.16 4.21
C VAL A 25 51.09 -8.69 5.07
N ILE A 26 51.76 -9.64 5.70
CA ILE A 26 53.10 -9.49 6.27
C ILE A 26 54.06 -10.11 5.23
N PRO A 27 54.79 -9.31 4.46
CA PRO A 27 55.67 -9.83 3.42
C PRO A 27 56.78 -10.71 3.97
N ALA A 28 57.26 -11.65 3.15
CA ALA A 28 58.50 -12.37 3.37
C ALA A 28 59.63 -11.39 3.71
N GLY A 29 60.47 -11.76 4.66
CA GLY A 29 61.54 -10.90 5.15
C GLY A 29 61.11 -9.88 6.21
N SER A 30 59.82 -9.72 6.53
CA SER A 30 59.37 -8.70 7.52
C SER A 30 59.68 -9.09 8.97
N LEU A 31 59.77 -10.39 9.27
CA LEU A 31 60.27 -10.88 10.56
C LEU A 31 61.76 -11.19 10.40
N THR A 32 62.62 -10.40 11.04
CA THR A 32 64.09 -10.50 10.88
C THR A 32 64.80 -10.83 12.18
N THR A 33 65.92 -11.54 12.06
CA THR A 33 66.88 -11.80 13.13
C THR A 33 68.31 -11.79 12.57
N SER A 34 69.32 -11.86 13.43
CA SER A 34 70.71 -12.05 12.98
C SER A 34 70.94 -13.40 12.28
N GLN A 35 70.05 -14.38 12.48
CA GLN A 35 70.18 -15.74 11.96
C GLN A 35 69.36 -15.99 10.69
N GLY A 36 68.56 -15.02 10.24
CA GLY A 36 67.68 -15.13 9.07
C GLY A 36 66.33 -14.47 9.26
N ASN A 37 65.51 -14.52 8.20
CA ASN A 37 64.21 -13.86 8.12
C ASN A 37 63.08 -14.84 7.76
N SER A 38 61.82 -14.41 7.91
CA SER A 38 60.67 -15.16 7.39
C SER A 38 60.79 -15.39 5.89
N SER A 39 60.57 -16.62 5.44
CA SER A 39 60.78 -17.03 4.05
C SER A 39 59.60 -16.75 3.13
N GLU A 40 58.39 -16.71 3.68
CA GLU A 40 57.14 -16.58 2.93
C GLU A 40 56.31 -15.39 3.45
N ASP A 41 55.43 -14.91 2.58
CA ASP A 41 54.37 -13.99 2.97
C ASP A 41 53.40 -14.71 3.91
N ALA A 42 52.94 -13.99 4.94
CA ALA A 42 51.78 -14.40 5.73
C ALA A 42 50.65 -13.43 5.43
N SER A 43 49.49 -13.94 5.03
CA SER A 43 48.33 -13.11 4.70
C SER A 43 47.05 -13.62 5.34
N ALA A 44 46.11 -12.69 5.57
CA ALA A 44 44.76 -12.99 6.02
C ALA A 44 43.78 -12.02 5.35
N GLU A 45 42.58 -12.51 5.04
CA GLU A 45 41.49 -11.69 4.50
C GLU A 45 40.49 -11.31 5.60
N LEU A 46 40.03 -10.06 5.54
CA LEU A 46 38.95 -9.52 6.34
C LEU A 46 37.85 -9.00 5.44
N THR A 47 36.65 -9.55 5.54
CA THR A 47 35.48 -9.05 4.81
C THR A 47 34.63 -8.16 5.69
N ILE A 48 34.41 -6.93 5.25
CA ILE A 48 33.51 -5.97 5.89
C ILE A 48 32.18 -5.98 5.13
N SER A 49 31.08 -6.09 5.87
CA SER A 49 29.72 -5.96 5.35
C SER A 49 28.93 -4.93 6.14
N LEU A 50 28.14 -4.11 5.46
CA LEU A 50 27.20 -3.19 6.09
C LEU A 50 25.84 -3.88 6.21
N LEU A 51 25.27 -3.85 7.42
CA LEU A 51 23.98 -4.47 7.73
C LEU A 51 22.98 -3.40 8.16
N ALA A 52 21.91 -3.28 7.38
CA ALA A 52 20.72 -2.50 7.73
C ALA A 52 19.61 -3.43 8.24
N ASN A 53 18.56 -2.83 8.78
CA ASN A 53 17.29 -3.49 9.05
C ASN A 53 16.20 -2.43 8.81
N LEU A 54 15.76 -2.32 7.57
CA LEU A 54 14.76 -1.34 7.15
C LEU A 54 13.38 -1.87 7.47
N GLN A 55 12.64 -1.15 8.29
CA GLN A 55 11.26 -1.49 8.60
C GLN A 55 10.33 -0.44 8.03
N VAL A 56 9.31 -0.90 7.31
CA VAL A 56 8.20 -0.08 6.84
C VAL A 56 6.98 -0.40 7.69
N THR A 57 6.31 0.65 8.16
CA THR A 57 5.00 0.56 8.77
C THR A 57 4.04 1.49 8.02
N LYS A 58 2.77 1.09 7.99
CA LYS A 58 1.78 1.79 7.19
C LYS A 58 0.41 1.69 7.80
N VAL A 59 -0.27 2.83 7.89
CA VAL A 59 -1.61 2.92 8.45
C VAL A 59 -2.49 3.83 7.59
N ALA A 60 -3.75 3.44 7.43
CA ALA A 60 -4.78 4.30 6.85
C ALA A 60 -5.52 5.04 7.96
N SER A 61 -6.01 6.25 7.69
CA SER A 61 -6.81 7.02 8.63
C SER A 61 -8.15 6.36 8.98
N ALA A 62 -8.63 5.45 8.13
CA ALA A 62 -9.79 4.59 8.35
C ALA A 62 -9.69 3.35 7.45
N THR A 63 -10.34 2.26 7.84
CA THR A 63 -10.39 1.00 7.08
C THR A 63 -11.51 0.96 6.04
N SER A 64 -12.38 1.97 5.99
CA SER A 64 -13.42 2.12 4.98
C SER A 64 -13.57 3.55 4.45
N THR A 65 -14.12 3.68 3.25
CA THR A 65 -14.40 4.98 2.59
C THR A 65 -15.60 4.91 1.67
N LEU A 66 -16.25 6.05 1.46
CA LEU A 66 -17.20 6.20 0.35
C LEU A 66 -16.43 6.57 -0.93
N PRO A 67 -17.02 6.33 -2.11
CA PRO A 67 -16.52 6.86 -3.37
C PRO A 67 -16.38 8.37 -3.29
N SER A 68 -15.38 8.92 -3.98
CA SER A 68 -15.05 10.34 -4.00
C SER A 68 -14.59 10.95 -2.67
N GLN A 69 -14.54 10.20 -1.57
CA GLN A 69 -13.87 10.65 -0.35
C GLN A 69 -12.40 10.24 -0.36
N THR A 70 -11.53 11.20 -0.01
CA THR A 70 -10.11 10.92 0.11
C THR A 70 -9.80 10.13 1.39
N ARG A 71 -8.69 9.41 1.36
CA ARG A 71 -8.12 8.71 2.52
C ARG A 71 -6.67 9.06 2.69
N VAL A 72 -6.28 9.21 3.96
CA VAL A 72 -4.92 9.57 4.34
C VAL A 72 -4.20 8.30 4.75
N PHE A 73 -3.01 8.11 4.22
CA PHE A 73 -2.10 7.02 4.58
C PHE A 73 -0.87 7.64 5.23
N THR A 74 -0.49 7.12 6.39
CA THR A 74 0.77 7.47 7.04
C THR A 74 1.72 6.30 6.87
N VAL A 75 2.89 6.56 6.30
CA VAL A 75 3.95 5.57 6.10
C VAL A 75 5.14 6.01 6.92
N THR A 76 5.76 5.09 7.64
CA THR A 76 7.01 5.34 8.38
C THR A 76 8.04 4.30 7.99
N VAL A 77 9.23 4.77 7.63
CA VAL A 77 10.39 3.93 7.35
C VAL A 77 11.45 4.21 8.41
N VAL A 78 12.00 3.17 9.02
CA VAL A 78 13.04 3.27 10.05
C VAL A 78 14.19 2.30 9.74
N ASN A 79 15.41 2.68 10.09
CA ASN A 79 16.56 1.77 10.07
C ASN A 79 16.89 1.30 11.49
N LEU A 80 16.54 0.06 11.80
CA LEU A 80 16.82 -0.61 13.08
C LEU A 80 18.16 -1.37 13.06
N GLY A 81 18.91 -1.28 11.97
CA GLY A 81 20.16 -2.01 11.76
C GLY A 81 21.36 -1.27 12.35
N PRO A 82 22.50 -1.97 12.53
CA PRO A 82 23.71 -1.39 13.08
C PRO A 82 24.45 -0.46 12.11
N SER A 83 24.17 -0.50 10.81
CA SER A 83 24.80 0.37 9.80
C SER A 83 23.81 1.40 9.24
N PRO A 84 24.25 2.65 9.00
CA PRO A 84 23.43 3.64 8.32
C PRO A 84 23.21 3.26 6.86
N VAL A 85 22.14 3.77 6.26
CA VAL A 85 21.90 3.68 4.80
C VAL A 85 21.81 5.06 4.18
N THR A 86 22.40 5.20 2.99
CA THR A 86 22.32 6.40 2.17
C THR A 86 21.85 6.01 0.79
N GLY A 87 20.82 6.71 0.27
CA GLY A 87 20.26 6.41 -1.04
C GLY A 87 19.43 5.12 -1.09
N ALA A 88 18.84 4.71 0.04
CA ALA A 88 17.91 3.57 0.08
C ALA A 88 16.71 3.87 -0.84
N PRO A 89 16.46 3.06 -1.89
CA PRO A 89 15.30 3.26 -2.75
C PRO A 89 14.01 2.89 -2.01
N PHE A 90 12.97 3.68 -2.27
CA PHE A 90 11.65 3.51 -1.71
C PHE A 90 10.58 3.64 -2.79
N THR A 91 9.59 2.77 -2.74
CA THR A 91 8.42 2.83 -3.61
C THR A 91 7.15 2.72 -2.78
N ASP A 92 6.12 3.44 -3.20
CA ASP A 92 4.79 3.38 -2.61
C ASP A 92 3.75 3.34 -3.71
N THR A 93 2.97 2.26 -3.82
CA THR A 93 2.03 2.01 -4.92
C THR A 93 0.60 1.92 -4.42
N MET A 94 -0.28 2.69 -5.07
CA MET A 94 -1.69 2.85 -4.77
C MET A 94 -2.54 2.10 -5.80
N ALA A 95 -2.88 0.84 -5.50
CA ALA A 95 -3.75 0.04 -6.36
C ALA A 95 -5.23 0.39 -6.12
N GLY A 96 -5.92 0.84 -7.17
CA GLY A 96 -7.33 1.26 -7.10
C GLY A 96 -7.55 2.65 -6.49
N MET A 97 -6.50 3.46 -6.38
CA MET A 97 -6.59 4.85 -5.95
C MET A 97 -5.71 5.76 -6.81
N THR A 98 -6.08 7.03 -6.88
CA THR A 98 -5.26 8.12 -7.43
C THR A 98 -4.65 8.93 -6.28
N ILE A 99 -3.37 9.25 -6.37
CA ILE A 99 -2.69 10.15 -5.44
C ILE A 99 -3.11 11.57 -5.76
N VAL A 100 -3.69 12.25 -4.78
CA VAL A 100 -4.13 13.66 -4.87
C VAL A 100 -3.31 14.58 -3.97
N GLY A 101 -2.39 14.02 -3.18
CA GLY A 101 -1.42 14.79 -2.41
C GLY A 101 -0.42 13.88 -1.70
N ALA A 102 0.81 14.35 -1.54
CA ALA A 102 1.84 13.66 -0.78
C ALA A 102 2.74 14.68 -0.10
N VAL A 103 3.12 14.42 1.16
CA VAL A 103 3.99 15.32 1.94
C VAL A 103 4.85 14.52 2.91
N VAL A 104 6.10 14.95 3.08
CA VAL A 104 6.97 14.46 4.16
C VAL A 104 6.56 15.16 5.45
N LEU A 105 6.26 14.40 6.50
CA LEU A 105 5.78 14.96 7.76
C LEU A 105 6.92 15.27 8.72
N THR A 106 7.77 14.27 8.96
CA THR A 106 8.79 14.33 10.00
C THR A 106 9.94 13.41 9.65
N THR A 107 11.10 13.75 10.19
CA THR A 107 12.25 12.86 10.23
C THR A 107 12.76 12.74 11.65
N GLY A 108 13.11 11.52 12.06
CA GLY A 108 13.68 11.21 13.36
C GLY A 108 15.12 10.77 13.22
N GLY A 109 15.97 11.03 14.23
CA GLY A 109 17.34 10.53 14.26
C GLY A 109 18.21 10.91 13.05
N GLY A 110 17.93 12.06 12.41
CA GLY A 110 18.66 12.53 11.23
C GLY A 110 18.26 11.87 9.90
N GLY A 111 17.16 11.12 9.87
CA GLY A 111 16.60 10.62 8.61
C GLY A 111 16.27 11.75 7.63
N SER A 112 16.33 11.47 6.33
CA SER A 112 15.98 12.44 5.29
C SER A 112 15.52 11.80 3.99
N VAL A 113 14.79 12.58 3.21
CA VAL A 113 14.32 12.25 1.86
C VAL A 113 15.13 13.04 0.88
N THR A 114 15.95 12.37 0.08
CA THR A 114 16.88 13.03 -0.84
C THR A 114 16.21 13.35 -2.18
N SER A 115 15.27 12.51 -2.61
CA SER A 115 14.45 12.73 -3.81
C SER A 115 13.08 12.10 -3.60
N MET A 116 12.04 12.72 -4.17
CA MET A 116 10.68 12.20 -4.15
C MET A 116 9.97 12.60 -5.44
N ILE A 117 9.53 11.60 -6.21
CA ILE A 117 8.78 11.74 -7.44
C ILE A 117 7.42 11.09 -7.24
N THR A 118 6.35 11.85 -7.48
CA THR A 118 4.97 11.37 -7.35
C THR A 118 4.35 11.25 -8.73
N SER A 119 3.81 10.08 -9.03
CA SER A 119 2.93 9.82 -10.17
C SER A 119 1.47 9.77 -9.69
N THR A 120 0.54 9.51 -10.61
CA THR A 120 -0.88 9.39 -10.27
C THR A 120 -1.20 8.19 -9.37
N THR A 121 -0.38 7.13 -9.37
CA THR A 121 -0.64 5.89 -8.61
C THR A 121 0.56 5.39 -7.84
N SER A 122 1.69 6.09 -7.88
CA SER A 122 2.89 5.68 -7.14
C SER A 122 3.78 6.83 -6.72
N ILE A 123 4.57 6.62 -5.69
CA ILE A 123 5.67 7.48 -5.27
C ILE A 123 6.96 6.68 -5.37
N ASN A 124 7.99 7.29 -5.92
CA ASN A 124 9.36 6.77 -5.89
C ASN A 124 10.22 7.78 -5.14
N ALA A 125 10.98 7.33 -4.16
CA ALA A 125 11.84 8.19 -3.35
C ALA A 125 13.20 7.53 -3.08
N THR A 126 14.17 8.34 -2.67
CA THR A 126 15.43 7.88 -2.10
C THR A 126 15.59 8.46 -0.70
N MET A 127 16.02 7.62 0.24
CA MET A 127 16.14 7.99 1.65
C MET A 127 17.55 7.82 2.18
N THR A 128 17.91 8.68 3.14
CA THR A 128 19.07 8.49 4.01
C THR A 128 18.55 8.23 5.41
N LEU A 129 18.93 7.10 6.01
CA LEU A 129 18.50 6.70 7.35
C LEU A 129 19.73 6.29 8.17
N PRO A 130 20.19 7.16 9.08
CA PRO A 130 21.16 6.78 10.10
C PRO A 130 20.66 5.60 10.94
N VAL A 131 21.53 5.04 11.79
CA VAL A 131 21.13 4.04 12.79
C VAL A 131 20.03 4.63 13.68
N ASN A 132 18.90 3.94 13.79
CA ASN A 132 17.66 4.41 14.44
C ASN A 132 17.03 5.67 13.82
N GLY A 133 17.50 6.09 12.65
CA GLY A 133 16.91 7.17 11.87
C GLY A 133 15.58 6.74 11.23
N SER A 134 14.67 7.69 11.08
CA SER A 134 13.35 7.44 10.48
C SER A 134 12.85 8.59 9.62
N VAL A 135 11.95 8.26 8.70
CA VAL A 135 11.19 9.21 7.88
C VAL A 135 9.73 8.82 7.91
N SER A 136 8.83 9.80 8.06
CA SER A 136 7.39 9.60 7.93
C SER A 136 6.78 10.45 6.80
N TYR A 137 5.91 9.83 6.01
CA TYR A 137 5.17 10.44 4.92
C TYR A 137 3.67 10.39 5.16
N ARG A 138 2.97 11.34 4.56
CA ARG A 138 1.53 11.30 4.40
C ARG A 138 1.18 11.30 2.92
N ILE A 139 0.32 10.37 2.53
CA ILE A 139 -0.21 10.26 1.17
C ILE A 139 -1.73 10.40 1.25
N ILE A 140 -2.32 11.20 0.37
CA ILE A 140 -3.75 11.37 0.23
C ILE A 140 -4.15 10.66 -1.05
N GLY A 141 -4.94 9.59 -0.91
CA GLY A 141 -5.50 8.81 -2.00
C GLY A 141 -6.98 9.09 -2.20
N LEU A 142 -7.43 9.05 -3.45
CA LEU A 142 -8.84 9.05 -3.83
C LEU A 142 -9.15 7.71 -4.50
N PRO A 143 -10.14 6.92 -4.01
CA PRO A 143 -10.55 5.69 -4.68
C PRO A 143 -10.96 5.93 -6.13
N SER A 144 -10.45 5.09 -7.03
CA SER A 144 -10.86 5.05 -8.44
C SER A 144 -11.98 4.03 -8.69
N SER A 145 -12.27 3.16 -7.72
CA SER A 145 -13.42 2.26 -7.73
C SER A 145 -14.57 2.80 -6.88
N TYR A 146 -15.78 2.32 -7.16
CA TYR A 146 -17.00 2.64 -6.42
C TYR A 146 -17.43 1.52 -5.46
N ASN A 147 -16.65 0.43 -5.41
CA ASN A 147 -16.84 -0.74 -4.56
C ASN A 147 -15.53 -1.52 -4.40
N GLY A 148 -15.49 -2.43 -3.43
CA GLY A 148 -14.37 -3.37 -3.24
C GLY A 148 -13.21 -2.82 -2.43
N PHE A 149 -12.09 -3.54 -2.42
CA PHE A 149 -10.89 -3.13 -1.70
C PHE A 149 -9.91 -2.39 -2.61
N VAL A 150 -9.35 -1.32 -2.07
CA VAL A 150 -8.19 -0.63 -2.63
C VAL A 150 -7.01 -0.82 -1.69
N THR A 151 -5.79 -0.91 -2.22
CA THR A 151 -4.61 -1.26 -1.42
C THR A 151 -3.49 -0.28 -1.66
N ASN A 152 -2.81 0.07 -0.58
CA ASN A 152 -1.64 0.91 -0.61
C ASN A 152 -0.43 0.13 -0.06
N THR A 153 0.60 -0.06 -0.87
CA THR A 153 1.78 -0.88 -0.55
C THR A 153 3.05 -0.05 -0.64
N ALA A 154 3.77 0.08 0.48
CA ALA A 154 5.07 0.75 0.55
C ALA A 154 6.20 -0.26 0.74
N THR A 155 7.33 -0.04 0.07
CA THR A 155 8.52 -0.89 0.11
C THR A 155 9.79 -0.04 0.20
N ALA A 156 10.70 -0.39 1.11
CA ALA A 156 12.04 0.19 1.21
C ALA A 156 13.09 -0.92 1.02
N LEU A 157 14.10 -0.71 0.18
CA LEU A 157 15.16 -1.70 -0.02
C LEU A 157 16.51 -1.13 0.44
N PRO A 158 17.44 -1.98 0.92
CA PRO A 158 18.80 -1.53 1.19
C PRO A 158 19.46 -1.05 -0.11
N PRO A 159 20.29 0.01 -0.06
CA PRO A 159 21.07 0.45 -1.21
C PRO A 159 22.18 -0.57 -1.56
N ALA A 160 22.77 -0.44 -2.74
CA ALA A 160 23.88 -1.29 -3.16
C ALA A 160 25.05 -1.23 -2.15
N GLY A 161 25.64 -2.39 -1.83
CA GLY A 161 26.75 -2.50 -0.87
C GLY A 161 26.31 -2.58 0.60
N VAL A 162 25.01 -2.53 0.88
CA VAL A 162 24.41 -2.79 2.20
C VAL A 162 23.46 -3.98 2.09
N ASN A 163 23.47 -4.87 3.07
CA ASN A 163 22.55 -6.00 3.15
C ASN A 163 21.50 -5.79 4.24
N ASP A 164 20.32 -6.35 4.04
CA ASP A 164 19.25 -6.41 5.05
C ASP A 164 18.86 -7.88 5.24
N ALA A 165 19.10 -8.40 6.44
CA ALA A 165 18.87 -9.82 6.73
C ALA A 165 17.38 -10.14 6.88
N ASN A 166 16.54 -9.16 7.20
CA ASN A 166 15.11 -9.35 7.35
C ASN A 166 14.39 -8.60 6.24
N LEU A 167 14.12 -9.23 5.10
CA LEU A 167 13.37 -8.56 4.04
C LEU A 167 11.85 -8.54 4.28
N SER A 168 11.36 -9.22 5.32
CA SER A 168 9.91 -9.37 5.55
C SER A 168 9.24 -8.12 6.11
N ASN A 169 10.00 -7.25 6.79
CA ASN A 169 9.54 -5.96 7.32
C ASN A 169 9.84 -4.78 6.39
N ASN A 170 10.45 -5.02 5.23
CA ASN A 170 10.78 -4.01 4.23
C ASN A 170 9.56 -3.56 3.42
N THR A 171 8.43 -4.25 3.54
CA THR A 171 7.19 -3.94 2.85
C THR A 171 6.01 -3.90 3.81
N ALA A 172 5.14 -2.90 3.68
CA ALA A 172 3.88 -2.82 4.39
C ALA A 172 2.73 -2.45 3.44
N SER A 173 1.63 -3.19 3.55
CA SER A 173 0.40 -2.95 2.79
C SER A 173 -0.75 -2.65 3.73
N VAL A 174 -1.64 -1.74 3.32
CA VAL A 174 -2.92 -1.50 3.98
C VAL A 174 -4.04 -1.43 2.95
N SER A 175 -5.14 -2.13 3.23
CA SER A 175 -6.33 -2.12 2.38
C SER A 175 -7.44 -1.30 3.00
N VAL A 176 -8.20 -0.60 2.16
CA VAL A 176 -9.38 0.18 2.53
C VAL A 176 -10.55 -0.33 1.74
N TYR A 177 -11.67 -0.60 2.42
CA TYR A 177 -12.90 -1.00 1.76
C TYR A 177 -13.68 0.23 1.25
N VAL A 178 -13.94 0.28 -0.05
CA VAL A 178 -14.81 1.28 -0.66
C VAL A 178 -16.25 0.79 -0.56
N GLN A 179 -17.02 1.44 0.30
CA GLN A 179 -18.43 1.17 0.53
C GLN A 179 -19.27 1.71 -0.63
N PRO A 180 -20.08 0.89 -1.31
CA PRO A 180 -20.99 1.39 -2.33
C PRO A 180 -21.91 2.50 -1.80
N ALA A 181 -22.12 3.55 -2.59
CA ALA A 181 -22.93 4.70 -2.25
C ALA A 181 -24.07 4.90 -3.27
N ALA A 182 -25.10 4.06 -3.21
CA ALA A 182 -26.34 4.27 -3.96
C ALA A 182 -27.25 5.30 -3.25
N ASN A 183 -28.04 6.05 -4.01
CA ASN A 183 -29.04 6.98 -3.50
C ASN A 183 -30.33 6.80 -4.31
N LEU A 184 -31.19 5.92 -3.81
CA LEU A 184 -32.41 5.51 -4.51
C LEU A 184 -33.58 6.44 -4.19
N SER A 185 -34.40 6.73 -5.20
CA SER A 185 -35.66 7.42 -5.07
C SER A 185 -36.73 6.76 -5.93
N VAL A 186 -37.98 6.89 -5.51
CA VAL A 186 -39.16 6.40 -6.23
C VAL A 186 -40.20 7.50 -6.31
N SER A 187 -40.82 7.64 -7.47
CA SER A 187 -42.03 8.44 -7.65
C SER A 187 -43.11 7.60 -8.32
N LYS A 188 -44.36 7.82 -7.93
CA LYS A 188 -45.53 7.12 -8.48
C LYS A 188 -46.60 8.15 -8.80
N THR A 189 -47.03 8.17 -10.05
CA THR A 189 -48.10 9.05 -10.54
C THR A 189 -49.15 8.24 -11.27
N ASN A 190 -50.38 8.73 -11.28
CA ASN A 190 -51.49 8.15 -12.02
C ASN A 190 -51.85 9.05 -13.21
N PHE A 191 -52.34 8.46 -14.30
CA PHE A 191 -52.75 9.21 -15.48
C PHE A 191 -54.02 10.06 -15.26
N THR A 192 -54.99 9.53 -14.49
CA THR A 192 -56.26 10.21 -14.18
C THR A 192 -56.70 9.88 -12.75
N ASN A 193 -57.39 10.82 -12.09
CA ASN A 193 -57.91 10.68 -10.73
C ASN A 193 -59.26 9.95 -10.64
N SER A 194 -59.90 9.66 -11.78
CA SER A 194 -61.14 8.88 -11.83
C SER A 194 -61.24 8.05 -13.11
N ILE A 195 -61.88 6.89 -12.99
CA ILE A 195 -62.21 5.98 -14.07
C ILE A 195 -63.60 5.39 -13.83
N SER A 196 -64.27 4.97 -14.90
CA SER A 196 -65.44 4.10 -14.79
C SER A 196 -65.02 2.68 -14.36
N GLY A 197 -65.93 1.91 -13.78
CA GLY A 197 -65.64 0.53 -13.42
C GLY A 197 -65.14 -0.30 -14.62
N ALA A 198 -64.18 -1.18 -14.37
CA ALA A 198 -63.56 -2.07 -15.36
C ALA A 198 -62.81 -1.40 -16.53
N THR A 199 -62.62 -0.07 -16.54
CA THR A 199 -61.73 0.57 -17.51
C THR A 199 -60.30 0.63 -16.97
N PRO A 200 -59.27 0.25 -17.75
CA PRO A 200 -57.89 0.29 -17.28
C PRO A 200 -57.37 1.73 -17.19
N THR A 201 -56.47 1.97 -16.24
CA THR A 201 -55.64 3.19 -16.15
C THR A 201 -54.19 2.79 -15.91
N ILE A 202 -53.26 3.74 -16.08
CA ILE A 202 -51.83 3.51 -15.94
C ILE A 202 -51.31 4.28 -14.73
N TYR A 203 -50.55 3.58 -13.89
CA TYR A 203 -49.62 4.19 -12.95
C TYR A 203 -48.23 4.24 -13.60
N THR A 204 -47.59 5.40 -13.54
CA THR A 204 -46.19 5.57 -13.93
C THR A 204 -45.35 5.59 -12.67
N ILE A 205 -44.43 4.63 -12.55
CA ILE A 205 -43.50 4.53 -11.44
C ILE A 205 -42.09 4.77 -12.00
N ILE A 206 -41.38 5.73 -11.43
CA ILE A 206 -40.01 6.06 -11.82
C ILE A 206 -39.11 5.75 -10.64
N PHE A 207 -38.10 4.93 -10.88
CA PHE A 207 -37.00 4.69 -9.95
C PHE A 207 -35.77 5.44 -10.45
N ALA A 208 -35.08 6.13 -9.57
CA ALA A 208 -33.84 6.81 -9.90
C ALA A 208 -32.77 6.49 -8.85
N ASN A 209 -31.52 6.38 -9.31
CA ASN A 209 -30.34 6.29 -8.46
C ASN A 209 -29.47 7.53 -8.70
N ALA A 210 -29.50 8.48 -7.77
CA ALA A 210 -28.63 9.66 -7.79
C ALA A 210 -27.26 9.40 -7.13
N GLY A 211 -27.01 8.16 -6.70
CA GLY A 211 -25.79 7.75 -6.03
C GLY A 211 -24.66 7.45 -7.00
N LEU A 212 -23.46 7.33 -6.47
CA LEU A 212 -22.23 7.07 -7.23
C LEU A 212 -22.04 5.57 -7.55
N SER A 213 -22.71 4.68 -6.81
CA SER A 213 -22.63 3.24 -7.02
C SER A 213 -23.96 2.67 -7.54
N ALA A 214 -23.87 1.60 -8.32
CA ALA A 214 -25.03 0.80 -8.70
C ALA A 214 -25.75 0.26 -7.45
N ALA A 215 -27.08 0.20 -7.51
CA ALA A 215 -27.91 -0.40 -6.46
C ALA A 215 -28.19 -1.86 -6.78
N ASP A 216 -27.13 -2.65 -6.92
CA ASP A 216 -27.24 -4.06 -7.26
C ASP A 216 -28.01 -4.80 -6.16
N GLY A 217 -28.97 -5.64 -6.56
CA GLY A 217 -29.87 -6.34 -5.63
C GLY A 217 -31.04 -5.50 -5.10
N ALA A 218 -31.28 -4.29 -5.62
CA ALA A 218 -32.49 -3.54 -5.26
C ALA A 218 -33.76 -4.30 -5.68
N VAL A 219 -34.67 -4.46 -4.71
CA VAL A 219 -35.98 -5.08 -4.88
C VAL A 219 -37.07 -4.03 -4.63
N VAL A 220 -38.12 -4.06 -5.42
CA VAL A 220 -39.29 -3.19 -5.24
C VAL A 220 -40.52 -4.06 -5.09
N LYS A 221 -41.32 -3.74 -4.08
CA LYS A 221 -42.61 -4.35 -3.78
C LYS A 221 -43.70 -3.29 -3.91
N ASP A 222 -44.74 -3.55 -4.70
CA ASP A 222 -45.82 -2.60 -4.94
C ASP A 222 -47.15 -3.35 -5.04
N THR A 223 -47.71 -3.66 -3.87
CA THR A 223 -48.98 -4.37 -3.77
C THR A 223 -50.14 -3.41 -4.06
N PRO A 224 -50.98 -3.68 -5.09
CA PRO A 224 -52.15 -2.86 -5.38
C PRO A 224 -53.09 -2.79 -4.18
N SER A 225 -53.68 -1.61 -3.93
CA SER A 225 -54.73 -1.47 -2.92
C SER A 225 -55.96 -2.33 -3.27
N ALA A 226 -56.72 -2.75 -2.25
CA ALA A 226 -57.92 -3.56 -2.45
C ALA A 226 -58.88 -2.92 -3.48
N GLY A 227 -59.38 -3.73 -4.41
CA GLY A 227 -60.23 -3.27 -5.52
C GLY A 227 -59.48 -2.88 -6.80
N LEU A 228 -58.14 -2.76 -6.77
CA LEU A 228 -57.32 -2.60 -7.97
C LEU A 228 -56.71 -3.94 -8.39
N ILE A 229 -56.77 -4.23 -9.69
CA ILE A 229 -56.19 -5.45 -10.28
C ILE A 229 -55.06 -5.03 -11.22
N CYS A 230 -53.85 -5.53 -10.94
CA CYS A 230 -52.68 -5.37 -11.82
C CYS A 230 -52.91 -6.23 -13.07
N THR A 231 -53.20 -5.60 -14.21
CA THR A 231 -53.51 -6.31 -15.48
C THR A 231 -52.33 -6.42 -16.42
N ALA A 232 -51.39 -5.47 -16.36
CA ALA A 232 -50.17 -5.45 -17.17
C ALA A 232 -49.06 -4.67 -16.47
N LEU A 233 -47.81 -5.04 -16.77
CA LEU A 233 -46.61 -4.31 -16.37
C LEU A 233 -45.76 -4.08 -17.63
N THR A 234 -45.48 -2.82 -17.94
CA THR A 234 -44.60 -2.45 -19.05
C THR A 234 -43.35 -1.80 -18.47
N CYS A 235 -42.17 -2.27 -18.87
CA CYS A 235 -40.91 -1.77 -18.34
C CYS A 235 -40.03 -1.20 -19.45
N ASN A 236 -39.74 0.09 -19.33
CA ASN A 236 -38.86 0.82 -20.23
C ASN A 236 -37.60 1.22 -19.45
N ALA A 237 -36.78 0.24 -19.09
CA ALA A 237 -35.53 0.51 -18.38
C ALA A 237 -34.48 1.03 -19.36
N THR A 238 -33.93 2.22 -19.10
CA THR A 238 -32.75 2.73 -19.79
C THR A 238 -31.51 2.38 -18.95
N GLY A 239 -30.60 1.56 -19.48
CA GLY A 239 -29.27 1.35 -18.88
C GLY A 239 -29.18 0.40 -17.66
N GLY A 240 -30.21 -0.40 -17.35
CA GLY A 240 -30.15 -1.37 -16.25
C GLY A 240 -30.86 -2.69 -16.55
N ARG A 241 -30.34 -3.80 -16.01
CA ARG A 241 -31.01 -5.11 -15.92
C ARG A 241 -32.16 -5.06 -14.90
N LEU A 242 -33.11 -4.14 -15.07
CA LEU A 242 -34.43 -4.33 -14.46
C LEU A 242 -35.16 -5.38 -15.29
N GLY A 243 -34.92 -6.65 -14.96
CA GLY A 243 -35.70 -7.76 -15.51
C GLY A 243 -37.11 -7.69 -14.94
N CYS A 244 -38.07 -7.19 -15.73
CA CYS A 244 -39.48 -7.27 -15.37
C CYS A 244 -40.03 -8.64 -15.75
N ALA A 245 -40.04 -9.56 -14.80
CA ALA A 245 -40.86 -10.75 -14.88
C ALA A 245 -42.14 -10.48 -14.06
N LEU A 246 -43.30 -10.58 -14.72
CA LEU A 246 -44.60 -10.56 -14.04
C LEU A 246 -44.71 -11.81 -13.16
N VAL A 247 -44.68 -11.66 -11.84
CA VAL A 247 -45.30 -12.67 -10.97
C VAL A 247 -46.78 -12.34 -10.93
N ALA A 248 -47.56 -13.12 -11.69
CA ALA A 248 -49.00 -12.97 -11.83
C ALA A 248 -49.71 -13.14 -10.48
N ARG A 249 -49.82 -12.03 -9.72
CA ARG A 249 -50.92 -11.67 -8.81
C ARG A 249 -50.64 -10.40 -7.98
N ASN A 250 -49.39 -9.94 -7.87
CA ASN A 250 -49.06 -8.86 -6.92
C ASN A 250 -48.29 -7.65 -7.47
N CYS A 251 -47.93 -7.58 -8.76
CA CYS A 251 -47.05 -6.50 -9.25
C CYS A 251 -45.72 -6.40 -8.43
N ASP A 252 -45.31 -7.51 -7.78
CA ASP A 252 -44.10 -7.62 -6.93
C ASP A 252 -42.93 -8.25 -7.71
N ARG A 253 -41.70 -7.97 -7.27
CA ARG A 253 -40.47 -8.70 -7.66
C ARG A 253 -39.82 -9.30 -6.40
N ASP A 254 -39.26 -10.51 -6.51
CA ASP A 254 -38.26 -11.09 -5.59
C ASP A 254 -36.83 -10.80 -6.09
#